data_AF-A0A7V9T3A7-F1
#
_entry.id   AF-A0A7V9T3A7-F1
#
_cell.length_a   1.000
_cell.length_b   1.000
_cell.length_c   1.000
_cell.angle_alpha   90.00
_cell.angle_beta   90.00
_cell.angle_gamma   90.00
#
_symmetry.space_group_name_H-M   'P 1'
#
loop_
_entity.id
_entity.type
_entity.pdbx_description
1 polymer ?
#
loop_
_entity_poly.entity_id
_entity_poly.type
_entity_poly.pdbx_seq_one_letter_code
_entity_poly.pdbx_strand_id
1 'polypeptide(L)'
;MSQIAEQRVILSTGESGAPSYTVDTGHLHRLAQWVGWALTLITAANFFVLWWRPQLGTAQWEFSTVGQTLDRMPLLTIGMLLVAVGTLQSLSVRATRMVSVLFGVIVVAVIAMVVLFTLSAIVAMGLVPPDQLSILKRIVARTLATSLVYVALYGALAVTMWRRSSVRLPSRRSKSKQPRGEPFEETSRP
;
A
#
# COMPACT_ATOMS: atom_id res chain seq x y z
N MET A 1 0.28 42.39 41.43
CA MET A 1 1.25 41.63 40.63
C MET A 1 0.52 40.91 39.51
N SER A 2 0.75 41.09 38.23
CA SER A 2 1.27 42.21 37.43
C SER A 2 1.25 41.66 35.99
N GLN A 3 0.45 42.26 35.12
CA GLN A 3 0.71 42.40 33.69
C GLN A 3 1.31 41.22 32.91
N ILE A 4 0.51 40.18 32.62
CA ILE A 4 0.70 39.37 31.40
C ILE A 4 -0.62 39.32 30.61
N ALA A 5 -1.34 40.44 30.67
CA ALA A 5 -2.29 40.85 29.65
C ALA A 5 -1.50 41.66 28.60
N GLU A 6 -1.93 41.59 27.35
CA GLU A 6 -1.54 42.50 26.26
C GLU A 6 -0.23 42.25 25.48
N GLN A 7 0.03 41.00 25.13
CA GLN A 7 0.64 40.76 23.81
C GLN A 7 -0.40 40.15 22.86
N ARG A 8 -1.48 40.91 22.65
CA ARG A 8 -2.17 40.92 21.36
C ARG A 8 -1.16 41.47 20.36
N VAL A 9 -0.30 40.59 19.86
CA VAL A 9 0.45 40.83 18.65
C VAL A 9 -0.59 40.89 17.54
N ILE A 10 -1.06 42.12 17.31
CA ILE A 10 -1.75 42.57 16.12
C ILE A 10 -0.72 42.43 14.99
N LEU A 11 -0.49 41.21 14.52
CA LEU A 11 -0.01 40.99 13.16
C LEU A 11 -1.23 41.12 12.25
N SER A 12 -1.74 42.35 12.15
CA SER A 12 -2.37 42.87 10.95
C SER A 12 -1.26 43.04 9.91
N THR A 13 -0.64 41.94 9.49
CA THR A 13 0.24 41.93 8.33
C THR A 13 -0.71 41.85 7.14
N GLY A 14 -0.82 42.98 6.44
CA GLY A 14 -1.81 43.22 5.41
C GLY A 14 -2.04 42.03 4.50
N GLU A 15 -3.31 41.86 4.13
CA GLU A 15 -3.79 41.09 3.00
C GLU A 15 -3.06 41.56 1.73
N SER A 16 -1.81 41.16 1.59
CA SER A 16 -1.15 41.10 0.31
C SER A 16 -1.99 40.12 -0.48
N GLY A 17 -2.66 40.59 -1.52
CA GLY A 17 -3.39 39.80 -2.50
C GLY A 17 -2.46 38.86 -3.27
N ALA A 18 -1.71 38.04 -2.54
CA ALA A 18 -0.88 36.98 -3.05
C ALA A 18 -1.86 35.98 -3.69
N PRO A 19 -1.71 35.71 -4.99
CA PRO A 19 -2.57 34.76 -5.68
C PRO A 19 -2.57 33.44 -4.89
N SER A 20 -3.76 33.04 -4.45
CA SER A 20 -3.96 31.78 -3.75
C SER A 20 -3.80 30.67 -4.77
N TYR A 21 -2.58 30.17 -4.95
CA TYR A 21 -2.33 28.98 -5.76
C TYR A 21 -2.93 27.77 -5.05
N THR A 22 -4.20 27.50 -5.34
CA THR A 22 -4.80 26.22 -4.98
C THR A 22 -4.17 25.18 -5.90
N VAL A 23 -3.19 24.44 -5.38
CA VAL A 23 -2.61 23.30 -6.11
C VAL A 23 -3.75 22.31 -6.35
N ASP A 24 -4.06 22.02 -7.61
CA ASP A 24 -5.01 20.97 -7.97
C ASP A 24 -4.42 19.61 -7.56
N THR A 25 -4.72 19.23 -6.33
CA THR A 25 -4.29 17.96 -5.74
C THR A 25 -4.82 16.77 -6.54
N GLY A 26 -5.98 16.90 -7.21
CA GLY A 26 -6.62 15.82 -7.95
C GLY A 26 -5.74 15.24 -9.05
N HIS A 27 -5.01 16.08 -9.77
CA HIS A 27 -4.06 15.64 -10.80
C HIS A 27 -2.85 14.91 -10.21
N LEU A 28 -2.29 15.41 -9.11
CA LEU A 28 -1.15 14.78 -8.44
C LEU A 28 -1.48 13.36 -7.94
N HIS A 29 -2.69 13.15 -7.41
CA HIS A 29 -3.10 11.83 -6.93
C HIS A 29 -3.32 10.82 -8.05
N ARG A 30 -3.89 11.25 -9.18
CA ARG A 30 -4.02 10.41 -10.38
C ARG A 30 -2.65 10.05 -10.94
N LEU A 31 -1.73 11.00 -10.99
CA LEU A 31 -0.36 10.76 -11.44
C LEU A 31 0.35 9.76 -10.53
N ALA A 32 0.26 9.95 -9.20
CA ALA A 32 0.82 9.02 -8.22
C ALA A 32 0.26 7.60 -8.41
N GLN A 33 -1.05 7.46 -8.62
CA GLN A 33 -1.68 6.16 -8.86
C GLN A 33 -1.16 5.50 -10.14
N TRP A 34 -1.04 6.25 -11.24
CA TRP A 34 -0.50 5.74 -12.51
C TRP A 34 0.96 5.32 -12.39
N VAL A 35 1.80 6.15 -11.80
CA VAL A 35 3.21 5.83 -11.53
C VAL A 35 3.31 4.59 -10.64
N GLY A 36 2.49 4.51 -9.59
CA GLY A 36 2.42 3.36 -8.70
C GLY A 36 2.09 2.06 -9.44
N TRP A 37 1.10 2.08 -10.32
CA TRP A 37 0.75 0.93 -11.16
C TRP A 37 1.86 0.55 -12.13
N ALA A 38 2.48 1.53 -12.80
CA ALA A 38 3.59 1.28 -13.71
C ALA A 38 4.76 0.59 -13.00
N LEU A 39 5.18 1.10 -11.83
CA LEU A 39 6.23 0.48 -11.02
C LEU A 39 5.85 -0.93 -10.57
N THR A 40 4.61 -1.12 -10.11
CA THR A 40 4.11 -2.43 -9.67
C THR A 40 4.13 -3.44 -10.82
N LEU A 41 3.70 -3.04 -12.02
CA LEU A 41 3.70 -3.90 -13.21
C LEU A 41 5.12 -4.23 -13.68
N ILE A 42 6.05 -3.27 -13.65
CA ILE A 42 7.46 -3.51 -13.96
C ILE A 42 8.03 -4.55 -12.99
N THR A 43 7.77 -4.41 -11.68
CA THR A 43 8.27 -5.40 -10.70
C THR A 43 7.58 -6.76 -10.86
N ALA A 44 6.27 -6.79 -11.14
CA ALA A 44 5.55 -8.03 -11.41
C ALA A 44 6.09 -8.77 -12.65
N ALA A 45 6.41 -8.05 -13.74
CA ALA A 45 7.04 -8.62 -14.92
C ALA A 45 8.43 -9.20 -14.61
N ASN A 46 9.23 -8.50 -13.78
CA ASN A 46 10.52 -9.01 -13.33
C ASN A 46 10.38 -10.31 -12.53
N PHE A 47 9.40 -10.40 -11.64
CA PHE A 47 9.12 -11.65 -10.92
C PHE A 47 8.64 -12.75 -11.85
N PHE A 48 7.77 -12.44 -12.79
CA PHE A 48 7.30 -13.41 -13.77
C PHE A 48 8.46 -14.02 -14.56
N VAL A 49 9.40 -13.20 -15.05
CA VAL A 49 10.61 -13.68 -15.74
C VAL A 49 11.49 -14.52 -14.82
N LEU A 50 11.71 -14.06 -13.58
CA LEU A 50 12.52 -14.77 -12.61
C LEU A 50 11.94 -16.17 -12.28
N TRP A 51 10.62 -16.29 -12.25
CA TRP A 51 9.90 -17.51 -11.89
C TRP A 51 9.41 -18.33 -13.09
N TRP A 52 9.74 -17.95 -14.33
CA TRP A 52 9.23 -18.60 -15.56
C TRP A 52 9.69 -20.06 -15.72
N ARG A 53 10.89 -20.41 -15.22
CA ARG A 53 11.41 -21.79 -15.25
C ARG A 53 11.85 -22.21 -13.84
N PRO A 54 10.90 -22.60 -12.97
CA PRO A 54 11.23 -22.95 -11.61
C PRO A 54 12.02 -24.27 -11.54
N GLN A 55 13.17 -24.25 -10.87
CA GLN A 55 14.00 -25.45 -10.60
C GLN A 55 13.87 -25.85 -9.13
N LEU A 56 12.63 -26.16 -8.73
CA LEU A 56 12.31 -26.58 -7.36
C LEU A 56 13.11 -27.83 -6.97
N GLY A 57 13.56 -27.88 -5.72
CA GLY A 57 14.41 -28.96 -5.20
C GLY A 57 15.91 -28.73 -5.40
N THR A 58 16.32 -27.70 -6.14
CA THR A 58 17.74 -27.32 -6.23
C THR A 58 18.02 -26.16 -5.28
N ALA A 59 18.76 -26.42 -4.20
CA ALA A 59 19.03 -25.43 -3.16
C ALA A 59 19.68 -24.14 -3.71
N GLN A 60 20.52 -24.27 -4.74
CA GLN A 60 21.14 -23.13 -5.41
C GLN A 60 20.12 -22.22 -6.09
N TRP A 61 19.16 -22.79 -6.83
CA TRP A 61 18.12 -22.01 -7.51
C TRP A 61 17.17 -21.36 -6.50
N GLU A 62 16.73 -22.11 -5.48
CA GLU A 62 15.80 -21.62 -4.46
C GLU A 62 16.40 -20.46 -3.67
N PHE A 63 17.66 -20.60 -3.23
CA PHE A 63 18.37 -19.56 -2.50
C PHE A 63 18.58 -18.30 -3.35
N SER A 64 19.07 -18.45 -4.59
CA SER A 64 19.30 -17.33 -5.50
C SER A 64 18.01 -16.61 -5.88
N THR A 65 16.97 -17.37 -6.20
CA THR A 65 15.67 -16.84 -6.65
C THR A 65 14.95 -16.08 -5.54
N VAL A 66 14.94 -16.61 -4.31
CA VAL A 66 14.31 -15.91 -3.19
C VAL A 66 15.10 -14.64 -2.82
N GLY A 67 16.43 -14.71 -2.79
CA GLY A 67 17.27 -13.52 -2.56
C GLY A 67 17.01 -12.42 -3.58
N GLN A 68 17.04 -12.77 -4.87
CA GLN A 68 16.74 -11.85 -5.97
C GLN A 68 15.29 -11.32 -5.96
N THR A 69 14.34 -12.08 -5.42
CA THR A 69 12.96 -11.62 -5.27
C THR A 69 12.87 -10.57 -4.17
N LEU A 70 13.52 -10.82 -3.03
CA LEU A 70 13.54 -9.90 -1.90
C LEU A 70 14.31 -8.62 -2.19
N ASP A 71 15.39 -8.68 -2.97
CA ASP A 71 16.15 -7.50 -3.40
C ASP A 71 15.33 -6.55 -4.29
N ARG A 72 14.32 -7.07 -5.00
CA ARG A 72 13.41 -6.27 -5.85
C ARG A 72 12.15 -5.78 -5.13
N MET A 73 11.88 -6.25 -3.90
CA MET A 73 10.74 -5.82 -3.09
C MET A 73 10.66 -4.31 -2.81
N PRO A 74 11.76 -3.55 -2.61
CA PRO A 74 11.66 -2.10 -2.37
C PRO A 74 10.90 -1.37 -3.48
N LEU A 75 11.16 -1.72 -4.74
CA LEU A 75 10.50 -1.10 -5.89
C LEU A 75 8.99 -1.43 -5.92
N LEU A 76 8.63 -2.69 -5.67
CA LEU A 76 7.23 -3.10 -5.50
C LEU A 76 6.56 -2.32 -4.37
N THR A 77 7.25 -2.17 -3.24
CA THR A 77 6.74 -1.50 -2.04
C THR A 77 6.38 -0.05 -2.36
N ILE A 78 7.28 0.68 -3.03
CA ILE A 78 7.06 2.06 -3.45
C ILE A 78 5.88 2.14 -4.42
N GLY A 79 5.82 1.26 -5.42
CA GLY A 79 4.72 1.21 -6.39
C GLY A 79 3.36 0.98 -5.70
N MET A 80 3.28 -0.01 -4.84
CA MET A 80 2.08 -0.37 -4.10
C MET A 80 1.65 0.70 -3.09
N LEU A 81 2.60 1.39 -2.44
CA LEU A 81 2.29 2.51 -1.56
C LEU A 81 1.69 3.69 -2.32
N LEU A 82 2.20 4.01 -3.52
CA LEU A 82 1.63 5.05 -4.38
C LEU A 82 0.21 4.69 -4.83
N VAL A 83 -0.02 3.43 -5.22
CA VAL A 83 -1.37 2.92 -5.55
C VAL A 83 -2.30 3.04 -4.35
N ALA A 84 -1.84 2.64 -3.17
CA ALA A 84 -2.58 2.74 -1.91
C ALA A 84 -3.00 4.18 -1.59
N VAL A 85 -2.06 5.14 -1.66
CA VAL A 85 -2.31 6.57 -1.41
C VAL A 85 -3.33 7.13 -2.41
N GLY A 86 -3.16 6.86 -3.71
CA GLY A 86 -4.11 7.31 -4.73
C GLY A 86 -5.51 6.70 -4.55
N THR A 87 -5.57 5.42 -4.17
CA THR A 87 -6.84 4.71 -3.97
C THR A 87 -7.63 5.25 -2.78
N LEU A 88 -6.96 5.61 -1.69
CA LEU A 88 -7.60 6.16 -0.50
C LEU A 88 -8.37 7.47 -0.77
N GLN A 89 -7.93 8.27 -1.74
CA GLN A 89 -8.64 9.50 -2.11
C GLN A 89 -9.86 9.28 -2.98
N SER A 90 -9.87 8.23 -3.80
CA SER A 90 -10.99 7.95 -4.70
C SER A 90 -12.30 7.63 -3.97
N LEU A 91 -12.24 7.37 -2.65
CA LEU A 91 -13.35 6.89 -1.80
C LEU A 91 -14.05 5.63 -2.34
N SER A 92 -13.43 4.93 -3.30
CA SER A 92 -13.98 3.72 -3.89
C SER A 92 -13.72 2.52 -2.99
N VAL A 93 -14.76 2.09 -2.28
CA VAL A 93 -14.72 0.90 -1.41
C VAL A 93 -14.21 -0.33 -2.16
N ARG A 94 -14.59 -0.50 -3.44
CA ARG A 94 -14.14 -1.62 -4.28
C ARG A 94 -12.64 -1.56 -4.53
N ALA A 95 -12.13 -0.40 -4.92
CA ALA A 95 -10.70 -0.23 -5.19
C ALA A 95 -9.87 -0.44 -3.92
N THR A 96 -10.29 0.12 -2.78
CA THR A 96 -9.61 -0.08 -1.49
C THR A 96 -9.58 -1.55 -1.08
N ARG A 97 -10.68 -2.30 -1.31
CA ARG A 97 -10.71 -3.76 -1.06
C ARG A 97 -9.77 -4.53 -1.97
N MET A 98 -9.72 -4.21 -3.27
CA MET A 98 -8.80 -4.86 -4.21
C MET A 98 -7.35 -4.65 -3.79
N VAL A 99 -6.97 -3.42 -3.41
CA VAL A 99 -5.62 -3.11 -2.93
C VAL A 99 -5.31 -3.84 -1.62
N SER A 100 -6.28 -3.93 -0.69
CA SER A 100 -6.14 -4.70 0.55
C SER A 100 -5.89 -6.20 0.28
N VAL A 101 -6.66 -6.80 -0.63
CA VAL A 101 -6.47 -8.20 -1.05
C VAL A 101 -5.11 -8.38 -1.69
N LEU A 102 -4.68 -7.46 -2.55
CA LEU A 102 -3.37 -7.52 -3.20
C LEU A 102 -2.22 -7.51 -2.18
N PHE A 103 -2.28 -6.65 -1.15
CA PHE A 103 -1.33 -6.72 -0.04
C PHE A 103 -1.38 -8.05 0.71
N GLY A 104 -2.58 -8.61 0.94
CA GLY A 104 -2.73 -9.93 1.55
C GLY A 104 -2.09 -11.05 0.73
N VAL A 105 -2.25 -11.03 -0.59
CA VAL A 105 -1.61 -11.98 -1.51
C VAL A 105 -0.09 -11.85 -1.45
N ILE A 106 0.44 -10.62 -1.42
CA ILE A 106 1.89 -10.39 -1.28
C ILE A 106 2.41 -10.96 0.05
N VAL A 107 1.69 -10.77 1.17
CA VAL A 107 2.08 -11.35 2.47
C VAL A 107 2.17 -12.87 2.39
N VAL A 108 1.15 -13.53 1.84
CA VAL A 108 1.14 -15.00 1.69
C VAL A 108 2.28 -15.47 0.81
N ALA A 109 2.56 -14.77 -0.30
CA ALA A 109 3.67 -15.09 -1.20
C ALA A 109 5.03 -14.95 -0.50
N VAL A 110 5.25 -13.87 0.27
CA VAL A 110 6.49 -13.68 1.04
C VAL A 110 6.65 -14.78 2.09
N ILE A 111 5.60 -15.14 2.83
CA ILE A 111 5.66 -16.23 3.82
C ILE A 111 6.03 -17.55 3.13
N ALA A 112 5.41 -17.88 2.00
CA ALA A 112 5.74 -19.08 1.24
C ALA A 112 7.21 -19.10 0.79
N MET A 113 7.72 -17.97 0.30
CA MET A 113 9.14 -17.83 -0.09
C MET A 113 10.09 -17.98 1.11
N VAL A 114 9.75 -17.43 2.27
CA VAL A 114 10.54 -17.58 3.51
C VAL A 114 10.60 -19.03 3.96
N VAL A 115 9.47 -19.74 3.90
CA VAL A 115 9.42 -21.17 4.23
C VAL A 115 10.32 -21.96 3.29
N LEU A 116 10.19 -21.75 1.97
CA LEU A 116 11.06 -22.39 0.98
C LEU A 116 12.53 -22.09 1.25
N PHE A 117 12.88 -20.80 1.38
CA PHE A 117 14.25 -20.37 1.64
C PHE A 117 14.85 -20.97 2.91
N THR A 118 14.06 -21.06 3.99
CA THR A 118 14.53 -21.62 5.27
C THR A 118 14.83 -23.11 5.12
N LEU A 119 13.99 -23.86 4.42
CA LEU A 119 14.23 -25.27 4.13
C LEU A 119 15.50 -25.47 3.28
N SER A 120 15.68 -24.67 2.22
CA SER A 120 16.89 -24.72 1.38
C SER A 120 18.15 -24.32 2.18
N ALA A 121 18.04 -23.34 3.08
CA ALA A 121 19.15 -22.87 3.89
C ALA A 121 19.62 -23.93 4.90
N ILE A 122 18.70 -24.70 5.49
CA ILE A 122 19.04 -25.82 6.39
C ILE A 122 19.86 -26.87 5.65
N VAL A 123 19.45 -27.24 4.42
CA VAL A 123 20.17 -28.19 3.57
C VAL A 123 21.55 -27.63 3.18
N ALA A 124 21.60 -26.36 2.76
CA ALA A 124 22.85 -25.72 2.34
C ALA A 124 23.89 -25.64 3.46
N MET A 125 23.47 -25.40 4.71
CA MET A 125 24.38 -25.35 5.86
C MET A 125 25.08 -26.69 6.13
N GLY A 126 24.52 -27.81 5.68
CA GLY A 126 25.16 -29.13 5.79
C GLY A 126 26.21 -29.41 4.70
N LEU A 127 26.20 -28.64 3.61
CA LEU A 127 27.05 -28.87 2.43
C LEU A 127 28.22 -27.88 2.33
N VAL A 128 28.14 -26.75 3.02
CA VAL A 128 29.09 -25.65 2.88
C VAL A 128 30.29 -25.83 3.82
N PRO A 129 31.54 -25.67 3.33
CA PRO A 129 32.74 -25.70 4.14
C PRO A 129 32.72 -24.73 5.35
N PRO A 130 33.34 -25.08 6.49
CA PRO A 130 33.24 -24.31 7.73
C PRO A 130 33.68 -22.83 7.62
N ASP A 131 34.64 -22.54 6.76
CA ASP A 131 35.16 -21.21 6.46
C ASP A 131 34.09 -20.29 5.83
N GLN A 132 33.16 -20.84 5.07
CA GLN A 132 32.11 -20.09 4.37
C GLN A 132 30.78 -20.03 5.15
N LEU A 133 30.61 -20.84 6.19
CA LEU A 133 29.38 -20.89 7.00
C LEU A 133 29.03 -19.54 7.64
N SER A 134 30.03 -18.75 8.04
CA SER A 134 29.80 -17.44 8.65
C SER A 134 29.13 -16.45 7.69
N ILE A 135 29.54 -16.45 6.42
CA ILE A 135 28.99 -15.62 5.35
C ILE A 135 27.55 -16.07 5.07
N LEU A 136 27.32 -17.37 4.91
CA LEU A 136 26.00 -17.93 4.65
C LEU A 136 25.02 -17.58 5.78
N LYS A 137 25.40 -17.77 7.04
CA LYS A 137 24.57 -17.43 8.21
C LYS A 137 24.19 -15.96 8.23
N ARG A 138 25.11 -15.05 7.89
CA ARG A 138 24.84 -13.61 7.82
C ARG A 138 23.82 -13.28 6.73
N ILE A 139 23.94 -13.89 5.55
CA ILE A 139 22.99 -13.70 4.45
C ILE A 139 21.62 -14.21 4.87
N VAL A 140 21.52 -15.44 5.38
CA VAL A 140 20.27 -16.03 5.85
C VAL A 140 19.60 -15.14 6.91
N ALA A 141 20.36 -14.69 7.92
CA ALA A 141 19.83 -13.81 8.96
C ALA A 141 19.30 -12.49 8.41
N ARG A 142 20.04 -11.85 7.49
CA ARG A 142 19.60 -10.61 6.83
C ARG A 142 18.31 -10.84 6.04
N THR A 143 18.26 -11.88 5.23
CA THR A 143 17.10 -12.22 4.40
C THR A 143 15.86 -12.48 5.26
N LEU A 144 16.00 -13.25 6.34
CA LEU A 144 14.91 -13.50 7.29
C LEU A 144 14.45 -12.20 7.96
N ALA A 145 15.37 -11.36 8.45
CA ALA A 145 15.02 -10.09 9.07
C ALA A 145 14.26 -9.17 8.09
N THR A 146 14.76 -9.02 6.87
CA THR A 146 14.10 -8.22 5.83
C THR A 146 12.72 -8.77 5.47
N SER A 147 12.57 -10.09 5.38
CA SER A 147 11.29 -10.72 5.08
C SER A 147 10.24 -10.49 6.18
N LEU A 148 10.64 -10.56 7.45
CA LEU A 148 9.77 -10.26 8.59
C LEU A 148 9.27 -8.82 8.56
N VAL A 149 10.16 -7.87 8.22
CA VAL A 149 9.78 -6.47 8.03
C VAL A 149 8.74 -6.32 6.92
N TYR A 150 8.91 -7.00 5.78
CA TYR A 150 7.92 -6.97 4.70
C TYR A 150 6.59 -7.60 5.08
N VAL A 151 6.59 -8.76 5.75
CA VAL A 151 5.36 -9.41 6.24
C VAL A 151 4.61 -8.48 7.19
N ALA A 152 5.31 -7.86 8.14
CA ALA A 152 4.69 -6.92 9.08
C ALA A 152 4.14 -5.68 8.37
N LEU A 153 4.93 -5.08 7.47
CA LEU A 153 4.54 -3.88 6.72
C LEU A 153 3.31 -4.14 5.84
N TYR A 154 3.37 -5.16 4.98
CA TYR A 154 2.27 -5.48 4.07
C TYR A 154 1.04 -6.01 4.82
N GLY A 155 1.23 -6.75 5.92
CA GLY A 155 0.14 -7.18 6.79
C GLY A 155 -0.58 -6.01 7.44
N ALA A 156 0.17 -5.03 7.97
CA ALA A 156 -0.41 -3.81 8.53
C ALA A 156 -1.17 -3.01 7.45
N LEU A 157 -0.61 -2.87 6.23
CA LEU A 157 -1.28 -2.20 5.12
C LEU A 157 -2.55 -2.93 4.67
N ALA A 158 -2.52 -4.26 4.57
CA ALA A 158 -3.69 -5.07 4.23
C ALA A 158 -4.83 -4.85 5.25
N VAL A 159 -4.51 -4.95 6.55
CA VAL A 159 -5.48 -4.79 7.64
C VAL A 159 -6.02 -3.37 7.72
N THR A 160 -5.17 -2.35 7.60
CA THR A 160 -5.60 -0.94 7.65
C THR A 160 -6.50 -0.58 6.47
N MET A 161 -6.17 -1.04 5.26
CA MET A 161 -7.02 -0.86 4.07
C MET A 161 -8.35 -1.61 4.21
N TRP A 162 -8.33 -2.84 4.74
CA TRP A 162 -9.53 -3.63 4.97
C TRP A 162 -10.49 -2.94 5.94
N ARG A 163 -9.96 -2.48 7.09
CA ARG A 163 -10.72 -1.75 8.11
C ARG A 163 -11.36 -0.48 7.54
N ARG A 164 -10.60 0.32 6.76
CA ARG A 164 -11.13 1.51 6.10
C ARG A 164 -12.24 1.19 5.09
N SER A 165 -12.13 0.10 4.35
CA SER A 165 -13.17 -0.32 3.40
C SER A 165 -14.45 -0.86 4.06
N SER A 166 -14.41 -1.16 5.36
CA SER A 166 -15.54 -1.72 6.11
C SER A 166 -16.45 -0.64 6.70
N VAL A 167 -15.97 0.60 6.82
CA VAL A 167 -16.79 1.76 7.22
C VAL A 167 -17.72 2.09 6.05
N ARG A 168 -18.88 1.44 6.01
CA ARG A 168 -19.91 1.69 5.00
C ARG A 168 -20.39 3.13 5.17
N LEU A 169 -20.19 3.96 4.15
CA LEU A 169 -20.93 5.21 4.06
C LEU A 169 -22.43 4.85 4.11
N PRO A 170 -23.23 5.51 4.98
CA PRO A 170 -24.67 5.29 5.04
C PRO A 170 -25.18 5.33 3.61
N SER A 171 -25.71 4.20 3.13
CA SER A 171 -26.15 4.10 1.74
C SER A 171 -27.05 5.30 1.51
N ARG A 172 -26.69 6.16 0.55
CA ARG A 172 -27.44 7.37 0.15
C ARG A 172 -28.76 6.97 -0.54
N ARG A 173 -29.42 5.93 -0.03
CA ARG A 173 -30.58 5.20 -0.54
C ARG A 173 -31.87 5.62 0.18
N SER A 174 -31.86 6.74 0.90
CA SER A 174 -33.04 7.24 1.62
C SER A 174 -33.31 8.72 1.36
N LYS A 175 -33.26 9.15 0.09
CA LYS A 175 -33.88 10.43 -0.33
C LYS A 175 -34.77 10.33 -1.57
N SER A 176 -35.10 9.12 -2.05
CA SER A 176 -36.04 8.94 -3.16
C SER A 176 -37.48 8.59 -2.74
N LYS A 177 -37.83 8.70 -1.45
CA LYS A 177 -39.20 9.04 -1.06
C LYS A 177 -39.26 10.55 -0.82
N GLN A 178 -38.95 11.31 -1.86
CA GLN A 178 -39.53 12.63 -1.98
C GLN A 178 -41.01 12.35 -2.27
N PRO A 179 -41.96 12.77 -1.42
CA PRO A 179 -43.38 12.58 -1.70
C PRO A 179 -43.63 13.17 -3.08
N ARG A 180 -44.05 12.31 -4.01
CA ARG A 180 -44.53 12.70 -5.33
C ARG A 180 -45.59 13.76 -5.04
N GLY A 181 -45.31 15.01 -5.43
CA GLY A 181 -46.14 16.15 -5.10
C GLY A 181 -47.59 15.80 -5.37
N GLU A 182 -48.43 15.92 -4.35
CA GLU A 182 -49.85 16.03 -4.60
C GLU A 182 -50.04 17.28 -5.46
N PRO A 183 -50.71 17.19 -6.61
CA PRO A 183 -51.04 18.36 -7.40
C PRO A 183 -51.85 19.29 -6.49
N PHE A 184 -51.33 20.49 -6.27
CA PHE A 184 -52.12 21.58 -5.72
C PHE A 184 -53.33 21.76 -6.64
N GLU A 185 -54.49 21.28 -6.21
CA GLU A 185 -55.77 21.66 -6.81
C GLU A 185 -55.90 23.17 -6.60
N GLU A 186 -55.64 23.89 -7.68
CA GLU A 186 -55.96 25.30 -7.84
C GLU A 186 -57.50 25.41 -7.89
N THR A 187 -58.13 25.34 -6.72
CA THR A 187 -59.55 25.65 -6.55
C THR A 187 -59.74 27.12 -6.84
N SER A 188 -60.06 27.40 -8.11
CA SER A 188 -60.68 28.63 -8.57
C SER A 188 -61.96 28.85 -7.75
N ARG A 189 -62.00 29.91 -6.94
CA ARG A 189 -63.25 30.45 -6.40
C ARG A 189 -63.56 31.78 -7.07
N PRO A 190 -64.77 31.94 -7.62
CA PRO A 190 -65.28 33.21 -8.13
C PRO A 190 -65.58 34.21 -7.00
#